data_AF-T1KL36-F1
#
_entry.id   AF-T1KL36-F1
#
_cell.length_a   1.000
_cell.length_b   1.000
_cell.length_c   1.000
_cell.angle_alpha   90.00
_cell.angle_beta   90.00
_cell.angle_gamma   90.00
#
_symmetry.space_group_name_H-M   'P 1'
#
loop_
_entity.id
_entity.type
_entity.pdbx_description
1 polymer ?
#
loop_
_entity_poly.entity_id
_entity_poly.type
_entity_poly.pdbx_seq_one_letter_code
_entity_poly.pdbx_strand_id
1 'polypeptide(L)'
;MNTNFEARFMVALKRANLVEKCQELSLLIQESLSENYKLDIQNCFPSIVENLFAFGYQNDSNINLRFISSQTHQAEFHSLLNLMHPEGPLFQWIRYLMKDQLAGFYFPVSCLPLPSRCLIEEGLPSEFYLNRLVSDGTSVVPNRVSLNAFEFFLFHLAHYVHSSKVMQNLDNGNPANILYITLIEMYLNYFVPLESSAAKSSSSSTMPDF
;
A
#
# COMPACT_ATOMS: atom_id res chain seq x y z
N MET A 1 6.40 17.62 14.04
CA MET A 1 7.16 17.28 12.83
C MET A 1 8.62 17.26 13.22
N ASN A 2 9.17 16.06 13.37
CA ASN A 2 10.58 15.89 13.67
C ASN A 2 11.34 15.91 12.34
N THR A 3 11.85 17.08 11.95
CA THR A 3 12.56 17.27 10.67
C THR A 3 13.73 16.32 10.47
N ASN A 4 14.29 15.78 11.56
CA ASN A 4 15.33 14.76 11.51
C ASN A 4 14.78 13.39 11.05
N PHE A 5 13.58 13.00 11.52
CA PHE A 5 12.96 11.73 11.15
C PHE A 5 12.58 11.69 9.67
N GLU A 6 11.83 12.69 9.19
CA GLU A 6 11.39 12.73 7.79
C GLU A 6 12.58 12.72 6.82
N ALA A 7 13.64 13.48 7.12
CA ALA A 7 14.86 13.48 6.32
C ALA A 7 15.53 12.09 6.29
N ARG A 8 15.66 11.41 7.44
CA ARG A 8 16.19 10.03 7.52
C ARG A 8 15.32 9.06 6.74
N PHE A 9 14.00 9.20 6.82
CA PHE A 9 13.05 8.37 6.09
C PHE A 9 13.19 8.54 4.58
N MET A 10 13.27 9.78 4.10
CA MET A 10 13.46 10.06 2.67
C MET A 10 14.82 9.61 2.15
N VAL A 11 15.87 9.61 2.99
CA VAL A 11 17.17 9.02 2.65
C VAL A 11 17.06 7.49 2.51
N ALA A 12 16.43 6.81 3.49
CA ALA A 12 16.20 5.37 3.44
C ALA A 12 15.37 4.99 2.20
N LEU A 13 14.33 5.76 1.88
CA LEU A 13 13.46 5.53 0.72
C LEU A 13 14.21 5.60 -0.62
N LYS A 14 15.29 6.39 -0.70
CA LYS A 14 16.12 6.58 -1.90
C LYS A 14 17.28 5.59 -2.01
N ARG A 15 17.47 4.68 -1.04
CA ARG A 15 18.53 3.66 -1.08
C ARG A 15 18.42 2.79 -2.35
N ALA A 16 19.56 2.55 -3.01
CA ALA A 16 19.60 1.71 -4.21
C ALA A 16 19.54 0.21 -3.86
N ASN A 17 20.20 -0.21 -2.79
CA ASN A 17 20.14 -1.59 -2.30
C ASN A 17 18.78 -1.83 -1.63
N LEU A 18 17.97 -2.73 -2.19
CA LEU A 18 16.61 -3.00 -1.73
C LEU A 18 16.57 -3.68 -0.37
N VAL A 19 17.55 -4.51 -0.04
CA VAL A 19 17.64 -5.18 1.27
C VAL A 19 17.91 -4.14 2.36
N GLU A 20 18.91 -3.28 2.15
CA GLU A 20 19.22 -2.17 3.07
C GLU A 20 18.05 -1.20 3.19
N LYS A 21 17.40 -0.85 2.07
CA LYS A 21 16.18 -0.03 2.05
C LYS A 21 15.12 -0.62 2.98
N CYS A 22 14.79 -1.90 2.81
CA CYS A 22 13.75 -2.56 3.60
C CYS A 22 14.12 -2.60 5.09
N GLN A 23 15.38 -2.87 5.42
CA GLN A 23 15.88 -2.89 6.79
C GLN A 23 15.79 -1.51 7.45
N GLU A 24 16.32 -0.46 6.81
CA GLU A 24 16.28 0.92 7.33
C GLU A 24 14.84 1.41 7.49
N LEU A 25 13.97 1.19 6.48
CA LEU A 25 12.56 1.56 6.56
C LEU A 25 11.85 0.81 7.70
N SER A 26 12.13 -0.48 7.89
CA SER A 26 11.54 -1.26 8.99
C SER A 26 11.92 -0.70 10.36
N LEU A 27 13.19 -0.32 10.56
CA LEU A 27 13.67 0.29 11.80
C LEU A 27 13.02 1.65 12.05
N LEU A 28 12.94 2.51 11.03
CA LEU A 28 12.32 3.83 11.14
C LEU A 28 10.81 3.73 11.42
N ILE A 29 10.14 2.74 10.82
CA ILE A 29 8.74 2.44 11.13
C ILE A 29 8.59 2.09 12.63
N GLN A 30 9.42 1.19 13.17
CA GLN A 30 9.37 0.84 14.59
C GLN A 30 9.64 2.03 15.50
N GLU A 31 10.68 2.81 15.19
CA GLU A 31 11.05 4.02 15.93
C GLU A 31 9.87 5.01 15.98
N SER A 32 9.26 5.30 14.83
CA SER A 32 8.14 6.24 14.75
C SER A 32 6.90 5.80 15.53
N LEU A 33 6.64 4.49 15.62
CA LEU A 33 5.55 3.93 16.39
C LEU A 33 5.83 4.00 17.89
N SER A 34 7.05 3.66 18.31
CA SER A 34 7.49 3.75 19.71
C SER A 34 7.45 5.18 20.24
N GLU A 35 7.94 6.13 19.45
CA GLU A 35 8.03 7.54 19.81
C GLU A 35 6.75 8.33 19.47
N ASN A 36 5.73 7.67 18.92
CA ASN A 36 4.41 8.23 18.58
C ASN A 36 4.47 9.44 17.63
N TYR A 37 5.29 9.37 16.57
CA TYR A 37 5.47 10.43 15.56
C TYR A 37 4.32 10.53 14.56
N LYS A 38 3.09 10.71 15.05
CA LYS A 38 1.86 10.65 14.25
C LYS A 38 1.89 11.47 12.95
N LEU A 39 2.25 12.75 13.04
CA LEU A 39 2.27 13.66 11.88
C LEU A 39 3.35 13.24 10.87
N ASP A 40 4.52 12.82 11.35
CA ASP A 40 5.61 12.37 10.49
C ASP A 40 5.25 11.05 9.78
N ILE A 41 4.56 10.13 10.47
CA ILE A 41 4.00 8.90 9.86
C ILE A 41 2.98 9.26 8.78
N GLN A 42 2.04 10.17 9.06
CA GLN A 42 1.03 10.63 8.09
C GLN A 42 1.67 11.24 6.84
N ASN A 43 2.76 12.01 7.00
CA ASN A 43 3.46 12.65 5.88
C ASN A 43 4.32 11.66 5.09
N CYS A 44 4.94 10.68 5.74
CA CYS A 44 5.82 9.71 5.10
C CYS A 44 5.07 8.53 4.45
N PHE A 45 3.87 8.20 4.94
CA PHE A 45 3.10 7.05 4.48
C PHE A 45 2.79 7.06 2.97
N PRO A 46 2.33 8.18 2.37
CA PRO A 46 2.14 8.25 0.92
C PRO A 46 3.42 7.93 0.16
N SER A 47 4.56 8.51 0.57
CA SER A 47 5.85 8.35 -0.11
C SER A 47 6.30 6.89 -0.17
N ILE A 48 6.16 6.11 0.91
CA ILE A 48 6.53 4.69 0.89
C ILE A 48 5.58 3.87 0.02
N VAL A 49 4.27 4.11 0.09
CA VAL A 49 3.29 3.39 -0.74
C VAL A 49 3.52 3.68 -2.23
N GLU A 50 3.70 4.94 -2.60
CA GLU A 50 3.99 5.34 -3.98
C GLU A 50 5.31 4.75 -4.48
N ASN A 51 6.36 4.71 -3.65
CA ASN A 51 7.65 4.10 -4.00
C ASN A 51 7.55 2.59 -4.24
N LEU A 52 6.78 1.87 -3.39
CA LEU A 52 6.56 0.43 -3.50
C LEU A 52 5.82 0.05 -4.78
N PHE A 53 4.90 0.91 -5.23
CA PHE A 53 4.04 0.67 -6.39
C PHE A 53 4.44 1.50 -7.62
N ALA A 54 5.66 2.04 -7.64
CA ALA A 54 6.20 2.86 -8.72
C ALA A 54 5.20 3.90 -9.26
N PHE A 55 4.49 4.57 -8.35
CA PHE A 55 3.45 5.54 -8.65
C PHE A 55 4.02 6.95 -8.75
N GLY A 56 3.46 7.78 -9.64
CA GLY A 56 3.91 9.16 -9.86
C GLY A 56 5.05 9.30 -10.88
N TYR A 57 5.85 10.37 -10.74
CA TYR A 57 6.99 10.62 -11.62
C TYR A 57 8.02 9.49 -11.53
N GLN A 58 8.58 9.10 -12.67
CA GLN A 58 9.62 8.08 -12.75
C GLN A 58 10.84 8.53 -11.95
N ASN A 59 10.92 8.08 -10.70
CA ASN A 59 12.06 8.23 -9.84
C ASN A 59 12.85 6.92 -9.94
N ASP A 60 14.15 7.00 -10.22
CA ASP A 60 15.04 5.83 -10.37
C ASP A 60 15.07 4.94 -9.12
N SER A 61 14.61 5.46 -7.98
CA SER A 61 14.51 4.71 -6.72
C SER A 61 13.19 3.96 -6.51
N ASN A 62 12.23 4.05 -7.45
CA ASN A 62 10.97 3.32 -7.37
C ASN A 62 11.16 1.81 -7.53
N ILE A 63 10.42 1.04 -6.72
CA ILE A 63 10.54 -0.41 -6.71
C ILE A 63 9.64 -0.98 -7.81
N ASN A 64 10.22 -1.74 -8.73
CA ASN A 64 9.44 -2.44 -9.73
C ASN A 64 9.27 -3.92 -9.33
N LEU A 65 8.22 -4.19 -8.54
CA LEU A 65 7.87 -5.51 -8.02
C LEU A 65 7.70 -6.60 -9.10
N ARG A 66 7.50 -6.24 -10.37
CA ARG A 66 7.43 -7.17 -11.51
C ARG A 66 8.75 -7.86 -11.81
N PHE A 67 9.88 -7.23 -11.53
CA PHE A 67 11.20 -7.78 -11.82
C PHE A 67 11.82 -8.52 -10.64
N ILE A 68 11.16 -8.50 -9.47
CA ILE A 68 11.62 -9.21 -8.27
C ILE A 68 11.03 -10.61 -8.27
N SER A 69 11.92 -11.61 -8.34
CA SER A 69 11.57 -13.03 -8.36
C SER A 69 12.31 -13.78 -7.26
N SER A 70 11.63 -14.74 -6.63
CA SER A 70 12.20 -15.59 -5.58
C SER A 70 13.40 -16.42 -6.05
N GLN A 71 13.53 -16.64 -7.35
CA GLN A 71 14.61 -17.45 -7.94
C GLN A 71 15.87 -16.64 -8.25
N THR A 72 15.72 -15.37 -8.65
CA THR A 72 16.84 -14.53 -9.12
C THR A 72 17.22 -13.43 -8.14
N HIS A 73 16.27 -12.99 -7.31
CA HIS A 73 16.41 -11.86 -6.38
C HIS A 73 15.97 -12.29 -4.97
N GLN A 74 16.51 -13.40 -4.48
CA GLN A 74 16.00 -14.05 -3.27
C GLN A 74 16.03 -13.11 -2.05
N ALA A 75 17.12 -12.36 -1.83
CA ALA A 75 17.25 -11.50 -0.66
C ALA A 75 16.29 -10.30 -0.72
N GLU A 76 16.16 -9.67 -1.87
CA GLU A 76 15.24 -8.55 -2.12
C GLU A 76 13.79 -9.01 -2.01
N PHE A 77 13.48 -10.17 -2.58
CA PHE A 77 12.16 -10.80 -2.51
C PHE A 77 11.71 -10.98 -1.06
N HIS A 78 12.54 -11.63 -0.22
CA HIS A 78 12.19 -11.86 1.18
C HIS A 78 12.12 -10.54 1.97
N SER A 79 13.01 -9.58 1.70
CA SER A 79 13.03 -8.30 2.41
C SER A 79 11.77 -7.49 2.14
N LEU A 80 11.33 -7.41 0.88
CA LEU A 80 10.09 -6.73 0.51
C LEU A 80 8.86 -7.48 0.99
N LEU A 81 8.86 -8.82 0.89
CA LEU A 81 7.77 -9.65 1.39
C LEU A 81 7.58 -9.43 2.90
N ASN A 82 8.65 -9.39 3.68
CA ASN A 82 8.60 -9.13 5.12
C ASN A 82 8.14 -7.71 5.45
N LEU A 83 8.63 -6.70 4.72
CA LEU A 83 8.23 -5.31 4.90
C LEU A 83 6.72 -5.11 4.68
N MET A 84 6.20 -5.75 3.63
CA MET A 84 4.82 -5.62 3.17
C MET A 84 3.88 -6.72 3.68
N HIS A 85 4.36 -7.68 4.47
CA HIS A 85 3.53 -8.73 5.05
C HIS A 85 2.37 -8.09 5.86
N PRO A 86 1.16 -8.69 5.91
CA PRO A 86 0.06 -8.19 6.74
C PRO A 86 0.43 -7.97 8.22
N GLU A 87 1.38 -8.75 8.74
CA GLU A 87 1.95 -8.59 10.09
C GLU A 87 3.25 -7.77 10.12
N GLY A 88 3.75 -7.35 8.96
CA GLY A 88 5.00 -6.64 8.77
C GLY A 88 4.94 -5.15 9.13
N PRO A 89 6.10 -4.47 9.10
CA PRO A 89 6.23 -3.07 9.51
C PRO A 89 5.26 -2.11 8.79
N LEU A 90 5.12 -2.21 7.46
CA LEU A 90 4.23 -1.30 6.73
C LEU A 90 2.78 -1.42 7.21
N PHE A 91 2.31 -2.63 7.48
CA PHE A 91 0.97 -2.85 7.98
C PHE A 91 0.78 -2.42 9.44
N GLN A 92 1.84 -2.32 10.23
CA GLN A 92 1.77 -1.68 11.54
C GLN A 92 1.49 -0.18 11.42
N TRP A 93 2.11 0.51 10.46
CA TRP A 93 1.75 1.89 10.11
C TRP A 93 0.31 2.00 9.65
N ILE A 94 -0.14 1.13 8.74
CA ILE A 94 -1.54 1.13 8.28
C ILE A 94 -2.49 0.98 9.48
N ARG A 95 -2.29 -0.01 10.35
CA ARG A 95 -3.11 -0.22 11.55
C ARG A 95 -3.07 0.98 12.49
N TYR A 96 -1.90 1.59 12.68
CA TYR A 96 -1.74 2.78 13.52
C TYR A 96 -2.54 3.96 12.96
N LEU A 97 -2.42 4.23 11.67
CA LEU A 97 -3.12 5.31 10.97
C LEU A 97 -4.64 5.10 10.93
N MET A 98 -5.10 3.85 10.78
CA MET A 98 -6.53 3.50 10.77
C MET A 98 -7.24 3.78 12.09
N LYS A 99 -6.51 3.93 13.21
CA LYS A 99 -7.11 4.35 14.50
C LYS A 99 -7.59 5.80 14.47
N ASP A 100 -7.06 6.62 13.55
CA ASP A 100 -7.46 8.01 13.36
C ASP A 100 -8.42 8.15 12.17
N GLN A 101 -9.70 8.37 12.47
CA GLN A 101 -10.74 8.52 11.44
C GLN A 101 -10.61 9.82 10.63
N LEU A 102 -9.79 10.79 11.08
CA LEU A 102 -9.58 12.06 10.39
C LEU A 102 -8.39 12.03 9.42
N ALA A 103 -7.57 10.97 9.46
CA ALA A 103 -6.41 10.82 8.59
C ALA A 103 -6.85 10.41 7.17
N GLY A 104 -7.02 11.39 6.29
CA GLY A 104 -7.35 11.17 4.88
C GLY A 104 -6.12 11.19 3.98
N PHE A 105 -5.99 10.18 3.11
CA PHE A 105 -4.99 10.10 2.06
C PHE A 105 -5.66 10.23 0.69
N TYR A 106 -5.03 10.97 -0.21
CA TYR A 106 -5.69 11.36 -1.45
C TYR A 106 -5.18 10.58 -2.66
N PHE A 107 -6.08 9.86 -3.32
CA PHE A 107 -5.79 9.16 -4.57
C PHE A 107 -6.38 9.92 -5.77
N PRO A 108 -5.66 10.09 -6.88
CA PRO A 108 -6.16 10.86 -8.02
C PRO A 108 -7.28 10.12 -8.76
N VAL A 109 -8.37 10.84 -9.07
CA VAL A 109 -9.50 10.31 -9.84
C VAL A 109 -9.06 9.85 -11.23
N SER A 110 -8.07 10.51 -11.84
CA SER A 110 -7.50 10.14 -13.15
C SER A 110 -6.93 8.73 -13.21
N CYS A 111 -6.54 8.15 -12.07
CA CYS A 111 -6.02 6.79 -11.95
C CYS A 111 -7.11 5.73 -11.73
N LEU A 112 -8.39 6.12 -11.62
CA LEU A 112 -9.49 5.18 -11.49
C LEU A 112 -9.84 4.52 -12.84
N PRO A 113 -10.46 3.33 -12.83
CA PRO A 113 -11.02 2.72 -14.03
C PRO A 113 -11.95 3.68 -14.77
N LEU A 114 -11.91 3.65 -16.11
CA LEU A 114 -12.69 4.55 -16.97
C LEU A 114 -14.18 4.62 -16.58
N PRO A 115 -14.89 3.50 -16.31
CA PRO A 115 -16.30 3.58 -15.92
C PRO A 115 -16.53 4.40 -14.65
N SER A 116 -15.68 4.24 -13.63
CA SER A 116 -15.77 5.01 -12.39
C SER A 116 -15.53 6.50 -12.63
N ARG A 117 -14.58 6.85 -13.52
CA ARG A 117 -14.29 8.24 -13.89
C ARG A 117 -15.48 8.90 -14.58
N CYS A 118 -16.07 8.24 -15.57
CA CYS A 118 -17.23 8.78 -16.29
C CYS A 118 -18.41 9.04 -15.33
N LEU A 119 -18.71 8.11 -14.42
CA LEU A 119 -19.77 8.30 -13.43
C LEU A 119 -19.50 9.48 -12.47
N ILE A 120 -18.25 9.69 -12.08
CA ILE A 120 -17.86 10.85 -11.25
C ILE A 120 -18.02 12.15 -12.04
N GLU A 121 -17.58 12.19 -13.29
CA GLU A 121 -17.69 13.34 -14.19
C GLU A 121 -19.15 13.71 -14.51
N GLU A 122 -20.02 12.71 -14.62
CA GLU A 122 -21.48 12.86 -14.80
C GLU A 122 -22.22 13.27 -13.53
N GLY A 123 -21.54 13.34 -12.38
CA GLY A 123 -22.17 13.67 -11.09
C GLY A 123 -23.01 12.55 -10.50
N LEU A 124 -22.81 11.31 -10.96
CA LEU A 124 -23.50 10.09 -10.50
C LEU A 124 -22.51 9.07 -9.92
N PRO A 125 -21.65 9.44 -8.95
CA PRO A 125 -20.69 8.52 -8.39
C PRO A 125 -21.38 7.36 -7.64
N SER A 126 -20.77 6.18 -7.65
CA SER A 126 -21.24 5.06 -6.83
C SER A 126 -21.21 5.40 -5.34
N GLU A 127 -22.02 4.72 -4.53
CA GLU A 127 -22.13 4.95 -3.07
C GLU A 127 -20.77 5.00 -2.35
N PHE A 128 -19.82 4.16 -2.76
CA PHE A 128 -18.47 4.14 -2.19
C PHE A 128 -17.78 5.53 -2.22
N TYR A 129 -17.95 6.29 -3.30
CA TYR A 129 -17.28 7.59 -3.50
C TYR A 129 -18.05 8.77 -2.90
N LEU A 130 -19.29 8.57 -2.45
CA LEU A 130 -20.08 9.63 -1.82
C LEU A 130 -19.33 10.17 -0.58
N ASN A 131 -19.26 11.50 -0.47
CA ASN A 131 -18.52 12.23 0.59
C ASN A 131 -17.00 11.98 0.65
N ARG A 132 -16.43 11.24 -0.31
CA ARG A 132 -14.98 11.01 -0.40
C ARG A 132 -14.31 11.79 -1.52
N LEU A 133 -15.10 12.31 -2.45
CA LEU A 133 -14.61 13.10 -3.57
C LEU A 133 -14.23 14.51 -3.11
N VAL A 134 -13.01 14.93 -3.49
CA VAL A 134 -12.43 16.22 -3.12
C VAL A 134 -11.96 16.92 -4.39
N SER A 135 -12.26 18.22 -4.50
CA SER A 135 -11.69 19.10 -5.50
C SER A 135 -10.52 19.88 -4.91
N ASP A 136 -9.46 20.06 -5.68
CA ASP A 136 -8.29 20.88 -5.29
C ASP A 136 -8.53 22.40 -5.31
N GLY A 137 -9.79 22.83 -5.44
CA GLY A 137 -10.19 24.23 -5.53
C GLY A 137 -10.04 24.86 -6.92
N THR A 138 -9.40 24.18 -7.87
CA THR A 138 -9.21 24.67 -9.25
C THR A 138 -10.20 24.06 -10.25
N SER A 139 -10.74 22.89 -9.93
CA SER A 139 -11.70 22.16 -10.76
C SER A 139 -13.10 22.12 -10.14
N VAL A 140 -14.12 22.32 -10.99
CA VAL A 140 -15.54 22.10 -10.63
C VAL A 140 -15.81 20.61 -10.43
N VAL A 141 -15.11 19.75 -11.17
CA VAL A 141 -15.22 18.29 -11.05
C VAL A 141 -14.21 17.78 -10.02
N PRO A 142 -14.62 16.90 -9.08
CA PRO A 142 -13.69 16.31 -8.12
C PRO A 142 -12.57 15.56 -8.81
N ASN A 143 -11.33 15.79 -8.35
CA ASN A 143 -10.14 15.20 -8.96
C ASN A 143 -9.34 14.30 -8.02
N ARG A 144 -9.76 14.17 -6.76
CA ARG A 144 -9.15 13.29 -5.76
C ARG A 144 -10.22 12.53 -4.98
N VAL A 145 -9.87 11.34 -4.52
CA VAL A 145 -10.65 10.52 -3.59
C VAL A 145 -9.89 10.49 -2.26
N SER A 146 -10.57 10.84 -1.16
CA SER A 146 -10.08 10.69 0.20
C SER A 146 -10.30 9.25 0.67
N LEU A 147 -9.22 8.61 1.11
CA LEU A 147 -9.16 7.21 1.49
C LEU A 147 -8.50 7.09 2.87
N ASN A 148 -8.86 6.05 3.63
CA ASN A 148 -8.07 5.68 4.79
C ASN A 148 -6.74 5.01 4.37
N ALA A 149 -5.83 4.77 5.32
CA ALA A 149 -4.50 4.21 5.02
C ALA A 149 -4.54 2.86 4.28
N PHE A 150 -5.46 1.97 4.66
CA PHE A 150 -5.58 0.66 4.05
C PHE A 150 -6.18 0.74 2.63
N GLU A 151 -7.24 1.52 2.45
CA GLU A 151 -7.83 1.81 1.15
C GLU A 151 -6.80 2.45 0.20
N PHE A 152 -6.01 3.42 0.70
CA PHE A 152 -4.96 4.07 -0.08
C PHE A 152 -3.90 3.07 -0.56
N PHE A 153 -3.46 2.16 0.31
CA PHE A 153 -2.54 1.08 -0.06
C PHE A 153 -3.16 0.16 -1.13
N LEU A 154 -4.41 -0.26 -0.95
CA LEU A 154 -5.10 -1.14 -1.91
C LEU A 154 -5.34 -0.48 -3.26
N PHE A 155 -5.67 0.81 -3.29
CA PHE A 155 -5.86 1.55 -4.55
C PHE A 155 -4.56 1.62 -5.35
N HIS A 156 -3.42 1.84 -4.69
CA HIS A 156 -2.11 1.80 -5.34
C HIS A 156 -1.75 0.41 -5.83
N LEU A 157 -2.00 -0.63 -5.03
CA LEU A 157 -1.81 -2.03 -5.45
C LEU A 157 -2.65 -2.36 -6.69
N ALA A 158 -3.95 -2.03 -6.66
CA ALA A 158 -4.87 -2.29 -7.76
C ALA A 158 -4.46 -1.52 -9.03
N HIS A 159 -4.06 -0.25 -8.88
CA HIS A 159 -3.55 0.56 -9.98
C HIS A 159 -2.25 -0.02 -10.56
N TYR A 160 -1.33 -0.49 -9.71
CA TYR A 160 -0.09 -1.14 -10.12
C TYR A 160 -0.37 -2.40 -10.93
N VAL A 161 -1.28 -3.25 -10.46
CA VAL A 161 -1.69 -4.48 -11.17
C VAL A 161 -2.38 -4.15 -12.49
N HIS A 162 -3.27 -3.16 -12.51
CA HIS A 162 -3.94 -2.74 -13.74
C HIS A 162 -2.97 -2.18 -14.79
N SER A 163 -2.01 -1.36 -14.34
CA SER A 163 -0.97 -0.79 -15.21
C SER A 163 0.04 -1.85 -15.65
N SER A 164 0.11 -2.98 -14.93
CA SER A 164 0.95 -4.14 -15.26
C SER A 164 0.47 -4.94 -16.47
N LYS A 165 -0.59 -4.51 -17.17
CA LYS A 165 -1.20 -5.23 -18.30
C LYS A 165 -0.29 -5.48 -19.52
N VAL A 166 0.99 -5.18 -19.44
CA VAL A 166 2.02 -5.77 -20.33
C VAL A 166 2.50 -7.10 -19.72
N MET A 167 1.59 -8.07 -19.66
CA MET A 167 1.89 -9.46 -19.30
C MET A 167 2.48 -10.25 -20.49
N GLN A 168 3.11 -9.53 -21.45
CA GLN A 168 3.54 -10.09 -22.73
C GLN A 168 4.95 -10.71 -22.71
N ASN A 169 5.72 -10.55 -21.63
CA ASN A 169 7.11 -11.04 -21.58
C ASN A 169 7.45 -11.75 -20.26
N LEU A 170 6.51 -12.51 -19.70
CA LEU A 170 6.91 -13.50 -18.71
C LEU A 170 7.53 -14.69 -19.45
N ASP A 171 8.85 -14.63 -19.64
CA ASP A 171 9.67 -15.78 -19.97
C ASP A 171 9.21 -16.96 -19.11
N ASN A 172 8.63 -18.01 -19.74
CA ASN A 172 8.29 -19.40 -19.34
C ASN A 172 8.40 -19.89 -17.87
N GLY A 173 8.46 -19.01 -16.88
CA GLY A 173 8.68 -19.28 -15.47
C GLY A 173 7.37 -19.29 -14.70
N ASN A 174 7.38 -19.94 -13.53
CA ASN A 174 6.20 -20.02 -12.69
C ASN A 174 5.83 -18.61 -12.17
N PRO A 175 4.63 -18.08 -12.48
CA PRO A 175 4.19 -16.76 -12.01
C PRO A 175 4.16 -16.65 -10.48
N ALA A 176 4.02 -17.77 -9.76
CA ALA A 176 4.10 -17.82 -8.30
C ALA A 176 5.46 -17.35 -7.75
N ASN A 177 6.51 -17.27 -8.57
CA ASN A 177 7.81 -16.77 -8.15
C ASN A 177 7.91 -15.24 -8.17
N ILE A 178 6.96 -14.53 -8.78
CA ILE A 178 6.99 -13.08 -8.87
C ILE A 178 6.41 -12.46 -7.61
N LEU A 179 7.11 -11.47 -7.05
CA LEU A 179 6.76 -10.86 -5.77
C LEU A 179 5.35 -10.27 -5.76
N TYR A 180 4.96 -9.46 -6.75
CA TYR A 180 3.64 -8.82 -6.70
C TYR A 180 2.49 -9.84 -6.78
N ILE A 181 2.67 -10.97 -7.48
CA ILE A 181 1.68 -12.05 -7.53
C ILE A 181 1.59 -12.74 -6.16
N THR A 182 2.74 -13.05 -5.56
CA THR A 182 2.81 -13.63 -4.21
C THR A 182 2.13 -12.73 -3.17
N LEU A 183 2.35 -11.41 -3.26
CA LEU A 183 1.72 -10.43 -2.37
C LEU A 183 0.19 -10.42 -2.51
N ILE A 184 -0.33 -10.47 -3.75
CA ILE A 184 -1.78 -10.51 -3.99
C ILE A 184 -2.39 -11.78 -3.39
N GLU A 185 -1.78 -12.94 -3.64
CA GLU A 185 -2.26 -14.21 -3.09
C GLU A 185 -2.27 -14.18 -1.55
N MET A 186 -1.19 -13.70 -0.94
CA MET A 186 -1.09 -13.53 0.51
C MET A 186 -2.17 -12.59 1.05
N TYR A 187 -2.43 -11.45 0.39
CA TYR A 187 -3.45 -10.50 0.82
C TYR A 187 -4.87 -11.04 0.66
N LEU A 188 -5.15 -11.75 -0.43
CA LEU A 188 -6.45 -12.40 -0.61
C LEU A 188 -6.69 -13.43 0.50
N ASN A 189 -5.70 -14.27 0.80
CA ASN A 189 -5.82 -15.27 1.86
C ASN A 189 -5.94 -14.66 3.26
N TYR A 190 -5.27 -13.52 3.52
CA TYR A 190 -5.27 -12.89 4.83
C TYR A 190 -6.51 -12.00 5.05
N PHE A 191 -6.89 -11.17 4.07
CA PHE A 191 -7.98 -10.19 4.21
C PHE A 191 -9.34 -10.67 3.70
N VAL A 192 -9.35 -11.67 2.82
CA VAL A 192 -10.59 -12.24 2.25
C VAL A 192 -10.59 -13.75 2.54
N PRO A 193 -10.83 -14.16 3.80
CA PRO A 193 -10.91 -15.57 4.12
C PRO A 193 -11.98 -16.22 3.25
N LEU A 194 -11.55 -17.12 2.36
CA LEU A 194 -12.45 -17.94 1.55
C LEU A 194 -13.13 -18.93 2.51
N GLU A 195 -14.30 -18.51 2.97
CA GLU A 195 -15.25 -19.24 3.82
C GLU A 195 -14.90 -19.46 5.31
N SER A 196 -15.96 -19.35 6.09
CA SER A 196 -16.13 -19.80 7.47
C SER A 196 -15.16 -20.90 7.95
N SER A 197 -14.14 -20.52 8.73
CA SER A 197 -13.57 -21.43 9.72
C SER A 197 -14.47 -21.55 10.98
N ALA A 198 -15.78 -21.35 10.84
CA ALA A 198 -16.77 -21.77 11.83
C ALA A 198 -16.92 -23.31 11.91
N ALA A 199 -16.14 -24.07 11.14
CA ALA A 199 -16.16 -25.54 11.12
C ALA A 199 -14.78 -26.21 11.31
N LYS A 200 -13.82 -25.54 11.98
CA LYS A 200 -12.65 -26.22 12.56
C LYS A 200 -12.64 -26.09 14.08
N SER A 201 -13.49 -26.93 14.70
CA SER A 201 -13.32 -27.58 16.00
C SER A 201 -12.81 -26.78 17.21
N SER A 202 -13.78 -26.40 18.05
CA SER A 202 -13.87 -26.63 19.51
C SER A 202 -12.90 -25.97 20.51
N SER A 203 -13.55 -25.30 21.47
CA SER A 203 -13.24 -25.12 22.90
C SER A 203 -12.38 -23.93 23.36
N SER A 204 -13.06 -23.03 24.08
CA SER A 204 -12.60 -22.08 25.10
C SER A 204 -11.42 -21.17 24.74
N SER A 205 -11.69 -19.86 24.64
CA SER A 205 -11.42 -18.91 25.74
C SER A 205 -11.67 -17.47 25.27
N THR A 206 -12.64 -16.85 25.94
CA THR A 206 -12.78 -15.42 26.29
C THR A 206 -12.25 -14.36 25.32
N MET A 207 -13.18 -13.65 24.66
CA MET A 207 -12.93 -12.34 24.06
C MET A 207 -12.67 -11.28 25.15
N PRO A 208 -11.77 -10.31 24.92
CA PRO A 208 -11.85 -9.01 25.59
C PRO A 208 -12.74 -8.06 24.77
N ASP A 209 -13.71 -7.46 25.46
CA ASP A 209 -14.55 -6.37 24.96
C ASP A 209 -13.72 -5.10 24.72
N PHE A 210 -14.15 -4.32 23.72
CA PHE A 210 -13.68 -2.96 23.42
C PHE A 210 -14.11 -1.94 24.49
#